data_AF-L9JFK6-F1
#
_entry.id   AF-L9JFK6-F1
#
_cell.length_a   1.000
_cell.length_b   1.000
_cell.length_c   1.000
_cell.angle_alpha   90.00
_cell.angle_beta   90.00
_cell.angle_gamma   90.00
#
_symmetry.space_group_name_H-M   'P 1'
#
loop_
_entity.id
_entity.type
_entity.pdbx_description
1 polymer ?
#
loop_
_entity_poly.entity_id
_entity_poly.type
_entity_poly.pdbx_seq_one_letter_code
_entity_poly.pdbx_strand_id
1 'polypeptide(L)'
;MFLFTILLCLPVIGNDSCEYLLSSGRFLGEKVWQPHSCMMHKYKISEAKNCLVDKHIAFIGDSRIRQLFYSFVKIINPQFKEEGNKHENIPFEDETASVKVDFLWHPEVNGSMKQCIKVWTEDSVAKPHVIVAGAATWSIKIHNGSNEALSQYKMNITSIAPLLEKLAKTSDVYWVLQDPVYEDLLSENRKMITNEKIDAYNEAAVSILNSSTRNSKSNVKMFSVSKLIAQETIMESLDGLHLPESSRETSAMILMNVCCNKILKPVDGSCCQPRPPLTLIQKLAACFFTLSIVGYLIFYIIHCNAHRKNKPCTDLESGEEKKNIISTPVSPLEILLQSFCKLGLIMAYFYMCDRANLFMKENKFYTHSSFFIPIIYILVLGVFYNENTKEFLPVYMHIRVLVAAYLFQTGYGHFSYFWIKGDFGIHRVCQTYSIWASSCKNKAECNELHPSVSVIQLFICQYHIWLAADTRGVLVLIPGNPMLNIMVSTFIFVCVAHEISQITNDLAQIIIPKDNSSLLKRLACIAAFFCGLLILSSIQDKSRH
;
A
#
# COMPACT_ATOMS: atom_id res chain seq x y z
N MET A 1 -15.33 -10.03 -18.88
CA MET A 1 -16.28 -8.92 -18.68
C MET A 1 -16.24 -8.39 -17.26
N PHE A 2 -16.47 -9.23 -16.23
CA PHE A 2 -16.49 -8.80 -14.81
C PHE A 2 -15.19 -8.14 -14.29
N LEU A 3 -14.02 -8.75 -14.52
CA LEU A 3 -12.71 -8.14 -14.19
C LEU A 3 -12.49 -6.78 -14.89
N PHE A 4 -12.98 -6.64 -16.13
CA PHE A 4 -12.89 -5.41 -16.90
C PHE A 4 -13.79 -4.32 -16.30
N THR A 5 -14.98 -4.69 -15.81
CA THR A 5 -15.87 -3.79 -15.07
C THR A 5 -15.27 -3.37 -13.72
N ILE A 6 -14.62 -4.28 -12.99
CA ILE A 6 -13.93 -3.94 -11.72
C ILE A 6 -12.77 -2.98 -11.93
N LEU A 7 -11.94 -3.22 -12.95
CA LEU A 7 -10.84 -2.33 -13.32
C LEU A 7 -11.32 -0.91 -13.70
N LEU A 8 -12.51 -0.79 -14.29
CA LEU A 8 -13.11 0.48 -14.70
C LEU A 8 -13.93 1.17 -13.59
N CYS A 9 -14.48 0.41 -12.63
CA CYS A 9 -15.37 0.93 -11.59
C CYS A 9 -14.68 1.18 -10.25
N LEU A 10 -13.47 0.65 -10.01
CA LEU A 10 -12.73 0.96 -8.78
C LEU A 10 -12.12 2.36 -8.90
N PRO A 11 -12.36 3.27 -7.93
CA PRO A 11 -11.75 4.58 -7.93
C PRO A 11 -10.23 4.42 -7.88
N VAL A 12 -9.54 4.82 -8.94
CA VAL A 12 -8.08 4.92 -8.96
C VAL A 12 -7.72 6.14 -8.10
N ILE A 13 -7.42 5.89 -6.81
CA ILE A 13 -7.02 6.94 -5.87
C ILE A 13 -5.54 7.24 -6.13
N GLY A 14 -5.26 7.93 -7.24
CA GLY A 14 -3.91 8.24 -7.73
C GLY A 14 -3.15 9.29 -6.90
N ASN A 15 -3.30 9.30 -5.57
CA ASN A 15 -2.69 10.31 -4.71
C ASN A 15 -1.29 9.94 -4.23
N ASP A 16 -0.53 10.98 -3.84
CA ASP A 16 0.80 10.84 -3.25
C ASP A 16 0.69 10.22 -1.85
N SER A 17 1.34 9.08 -1.62
CA SER A 17 1.34 8.43 -0.30
C SER A 17 1.98 9.33 0.77
N CYS A 18 2.79 10.30 0.36
CA CYS A 18 3.36 11.29 1.25
C CYS A 18 2.35 12.32 1.73
N GLU A 19 1.39 12.70 0.89
CA GLU A 19 0.30 13.60 1.28
C GLU A 19 -0.61 12.95 2.32
N TYR A 20 -0.97 11.67 2.14
CA TYR A 20 -1.76 10.96 3.14
C TYR A 20 -1.02 10.79 4.46
N LEU A 21 0.28 10.45 4.43
CA LEU A 21 1.09 10.35 5.65
C LEU A 21 1.07 11.65 6.48
N LEU A 22 1.02 12.81 5.81
CA LEU A 22 1.04 14.13 6.44
C LEU A 22 -0.34 14.66 6.86
N SER A 23 -1.43 14.06 6.34
CA SER A 23 -2.77 14.65 6.46
C SER A 23 -3.87 13.73 6.96
N SER A 24 -3.69 12.41 6.92
CA SER A 24 -4.75 11.48 7.30
C SER A 24 -4.24 10.17 7.91
N GLY A 25 -5.02 9.68 8.87
CA GLY A 25 -4.81 8.40 9.53
C GLY A 25 -5.85 8.21 10.62
N ARG A 26 -5.72 7.11 11.38
CA ARG A 26 -6.54 6.79 12.54
C ARG A 26 -5.75 5.90 13.49
N PHE A 27 -6.17 5.81 14.75
CA PHE A 27 -5.66 4.77 15.63
C PHE A 27 -6.28 3.39 15.32
N LEU A 28 -5.44 2.37 15.31
CA LEU A 28 -5.82 0.96 15.34
C LEU A 28 -5.65 0.44 16.76
N GLY A 29 -6.78 0.09 17.40
CA GLY A 29 -6.79 -0.20 18.84
C GLY A 29 -6.47 1.06 19.66
N GLU A 30 -5.85 0.89 20.82
CA GLU A 30 -5.67 2.02 21.76
C GLU A 30 -4.46 2.91 21.46
N LYS A 31 -3.42 2.44 20.74
CA LYS A 31 -2.11 3.15 20.70
C LYS A 31 -1.34 3.12 19.39
N VAL A 32 -1.84 2.48 18.33
CA VAL A 32 -1.08 2.34 17.07
C VAL A 32 -1.65 3.27 16.01
N TRP A 33 -0.92 4.32 15.66
CA TRP A 33 -1.30 5.20 14.55
C TRP A 33 -1.11 4.53 13.19
N GLN A 34 -2.16 4.52 12.38
CA GLN A 34 -2.18 4.00 11.03
C GLN A 34 -2.49 5.13 10.04
N PRO A 35 -1.52 5.56 9.21
CA PRO A 35 -1.81 6.42 8.08
C PRO A 35 -2.75 5.73 7.09
N HIS A 36 -3.58 6.51 6.41
CA HIS A 36 -4.36 5.94 5.32
C HIS A 36 -3.47 5.63 4.11
N SER A 37 -3.83 4.58 3.38
CA SER A 37 -3.24 4.21 2.08
C SER A 37 -1.79 3.73 2.07
N CYS A 38 -1.04 3.87 3.17
CA CYS A 38 0.36 3.47 3.24
C CYS A 38 0.76 3.00 4.64
N MET A 39 1.94 2.39 4.73
CA MET A 39 2.50 1.85 5.96
C MET A 39 3.79 2.59 6.31
N MET A 40 3.93 2.96 7.58
CA MET A 40 5.14 3.59 8.10
C MET A 40 6.21 2.54 8.38
N HIS A 41 7.46 2.92 8.16
CA HIS A 41 8.62 2.19 8.66
C HIS A 41 8.99 2.72 10.05
N LYS A 42 9.37 1.81 10.97
CA LYS A 42 9.87 2.19 12.29
C LYS A 42 11.39 2.25 12.27
N TYR A 43 11.92 3.46 12.23
CA TYR A 43 13.36 3.72 12.11
C TYR A 43 14.13 3.31 13.36
N LYS A 44 15.25 2.61 13.16
CA LYS A 44 16.30 2.43 14.17
C LYS A 44 17.28 3.59 14.13
N ILE A 45 18.03 3.76 15.21
CA ILE A 45 19.05 4.82 15.35
C ILE A 45 20.04 4.80 14.19
N SER A 46 20.59 3.63 13.83
CA SER A 46 21.55 3.50 12.74
C SER A 46 20.96 3.89 11.37
N GLU A 47 19.69 3.55 11.13
CA GLU A 47 18.99 3.90 9.89
C GLU A 47 18.72 5.41 9.82
N ALA A 48 18.24 6.00 10.92
CA ALA A 48 18.00 7.43 11.03
C ALA A 48 19.29 8.23 10.80
N LYS A 49 20.41 7.84 11.45
CA LYS A 49 21.73 8.45 11.24
C LYS A 49 22.18 8.34 9.79
N ASN A 50 22.12 7.14 9.20
CA ASN A 50 22.52 6.92 7.80
C ASN A 50 21.68 7.73 6.80
N CYS A 51 20.39 7.93 7.07
CA CYS A 51 19.53 8.77 6.23
C CYS A 51 19.88 10.27 6.32
N LEU A 52 20.25 10.72 7.52
CA LEU A 52 20.42 12.14 7.83
C LEU A 52 21.88 12.61 7.73
N VAL A 53 22.76 11.80 7.14
CA VAL A 53 24.16 12.16 6.92
C VAL A 53 24.28 13.50 6.19
N ASP A 54 25.13 14.37 6.72
CA ASP A 54 25.41 15.73 6.21
C ASP A 54 24.17 16.63 6.08
N LYS A 55 23.11 16.35 6.86
CA LYS A 55 21.87 17.14 6.82
C LYS A 55 21.76 18.14 7.94
N HIS A 56 21.18 19.27 7.57
CA HIS A 56 20.73 20.31 8.48
C HIS A 56 19.21 20.37 8.51
N ILE A 57 18.62 20.21 9.69
CA ILE A 57 17.18 20.27 9.94
C ILE A 57 16.91 21.40 10.92
N ALA A 58 15.92 22.26 10.63
CA ALA A 58 15.54 23.36 11.48
C ALA A 58 14.08 23.26 11.92
N PHE A 59 13.84 23.29 13.22
CA PHE A 59 12.54 23.40 13.87
C PHE A 59 12.34 24.84 14.35
N ILE A 60 11.21 25.46 14.04
CA ILE A 60 10.95 26.87 14.37
C ILE A 60 9.57 27.01 14.98
N GLY A 61 9.49 27.54 16.19
CA GLY A 61 8.17 27.74 16.80
C GLY A 61 8.18 27.93 18.30
N ASP A 62 7.06 27.55 18.90
CA ASP A 62 6.83 27.58 20.34
C ASP A 62 7.20 26.26 21.05
N SER A 63 6.72 26.09 22.28
CA SER A 63 7.01 24.90 23.09
C SER A 63 6.49 23.59 22.49
N ARG A 64 5.47 23.62 21.62
CA ARG A 64 4.94 22.42 20.97
C ARG A 64 5.86 21.94 19.86
N ILE A 65 6.40 22.87 19.07
CA ILE A 65 7.44 22.55 18.08
C ILE A 65 8.73 22.09 18.77
N ARG A 66 9.09 22.70 19.92
CA ARG A 66 10.21 22.25 20.75
C ARG A 66 10.06 20.80 21.20
N GLN A 67 8.86 20.42 21.62
CA GLN A 67 8.57 19.05 22.03
C GLN A 67 8.69 18.05 20.86
N LEU A 68 8.24 18.44 19.67
CA LEU A 68 8.41 17.64 18.45
C LEU A 68 9.90 17.49 18.07
N PHE A 69 10.67 18.57 18.20
CA PHE A 69 12.13 18.54 18.03
C PHE A 69 12.79 17.51 18.97
N TYR A 70 12.44 17.52 20.26
CA TYR A 70 12.99 16.55 21.22
C TYR A 70 12.64 15.11 20.85
N SER A 71 11.38 14.84 20.49
CA SER A 71 10.98 13.50 20.04
C SER A 71 11.69 13.08 18.74
N PHE A 72 11.96 14.02 17.82
CA PHE A 72 12.72 13.74 16.60
C PHE A 72 14.19 13.41 16.90
N VAL A 73 14.86 14.23 17.73
CA VAL A 73 16.25 14.00 18.14
C VAL A 73 16.39 12.71 18.93
N LYS A 74 15.43 12.33 19.78
CA LYS A 74 15.43 11.05 20.51
C LYS A 74 15.47 9.82 19.59
N ILE A 75 15.00 9.91 18.34
CA ILE A 75 15.14 8.81 17.35
C ILE A 75 16.62 8.62 16.95
N ILE A 76 17.38 9.71 16.90
CA ILE A 76 18.80 9.74 16.52
C ILE A 76 19.69 9.45 17.74
N ASN A 77 19.37 10.04 18.88
CA ASN A 77 20.07 9.88 20.15
C ASN A 77 19.07 9.80 21.31
N PRO A 78 18.70 8.60 21.77
CA PRO A 78 17.75 8.42 22.87
C PRO A 78 18.20 9.00 24.22
N GLN A 79 19.50 9.26 24.39
CA GLN A 79 20.06 9.82 25.62
C GLN A 79 19.94 11.35 25.67
N PHE A 80 19.49 11.99 24.58
CA PHE A 80 19.29 13.43 24.54
C PHE A 80 18.12 13.83 25.45
N LYS A 81 18.40 14.65 26.46
CA LYS A 81 17.43 15.05 27.49
C LYS A 81 16.88 16.45 27.23
N GLU A 82 15.67 16.68 27.74
CA GLU A 82 15.04 18.00 27.75
C GLU A 82 15.65 18.87 28.88
N GLU A 83 16.90 19.31 28.69
CA GLU A 83 17.66 20.14 29.66
C GLU A 83 17.89 21.57 29.10
N GLY A 84 18.07 22.56 29.99
CA GLY A 84 18.32 23.95 29.61
C GLY A 84 17.12 24.90 29.77
N ASN A 85 17.26 26.15 29.30
CA ASN A 85 16.17 27.12 29.40
C ASN A 85 15.11 26.80 28.34
N LYS A 86 13.84 26.89 28.74
CA LYS A 86 12.74 26.53 27.84
C LYS A 86 12.61 27.50 26.65
N HIS A 87 12.97 28.77 26.79
CA HIS A 87 12.67 29.83 25.81
C HIS A 87 13.92 30.30 25.04
N GLU A 88 14.80 29.37 24.65
CA GLU A 88 16.03 29.66 23.90
C GLU A 88 16.20 28.72 22.69
N ASN A 89 17.14 29.07 21.81
CA ASN A 89 17.52 28.22 20.69
C ASN A 89 18.32 27.01 21.21
N ILE A 90 18.03 25.82 20.69
CA ILE A 90 18.63 24.57 21.15
C ILE A 90 19.28 23.87 19.96
N PRO A 91 20.62 23.82 19.88
CA PRO A 91 21.31 23.05 18.86
C PRO A 91 21.44 21.58 19.28
N PHE A 92 21.38 20.69 18.30
CA PHE A 92 21.80 19.30 18.42
C PHE A 92 22.71 18.96 17.25
N GLU A 93 23.85 18.34 17.53
CA GLU A 93 24.81 17.90 16.53
C GLU A 93 25.28 16.49 16.89
N ASP A 94 25.32 15.62 15.89
CA ASP A 94 25.90 14.28 16.02
C ASP A 94 27.07 14.19 15.05
N GLU A 95 28.29 14.26 15.61
CA GLU A 95 29.54 14.27 14.85
C GLU A 95 29.71 12.98 14.04
N THR A 96 29.20 11.84 14.52
CA THR A 96 29.36 10.54 13.86
C THR A 96 28.63 10.47 12.51
N ALA A 97 27.49 11.14 12.40
CA ALA A 97 26.72 11.24 11.16
C ALA A 97 26.80 12.63 10.51
N SER A 98 27.52 13.59 11.10
CA SER A 98 27.56 15.00 10.66
C SER A 98 26.15 15.59 10.45
N VAL A 99 25.20 15.21 11.31
CA VAL A 99 23.82 15.70 11.27
C VAL A 99 23.65 16.84 12.26
N LYS A 100 23.02 17.91 11.80
CA LYS A 100 22.67 19.08 12.61
C LYS A 100 21.16 19.26 12.67
N VAL A 101 20.62 19.35 13.88
CA VAL A 101 19.20 19.63 14.13
C VAL A 101 19.10 20.82 15.07
N ASP A 102 18.57 21.94 14.59
CA ASP A 102 18.40 23.14 15.41
C ASP A 102 16.93 23.34 15.76
N PHE A 103 16.65 23.68 17.01
CA PHE A 103 15.38 24.30 17.41
C PHE A 103 15.59 25.81 17.61
N LEU A 104 14.78 26.61 16.93
CA LEU A 104 14.82 28.07 16.94
C LEU A 104 13.56 28.61 17.63
N TRP A 105 13.74 29.28 18.77
CA TRP A 105 12.65 29.81 19.58
C TRP A 105 12.07 31.09 18.96
N HIS A 106 11.05 30.90 18.13
CA HIS A 106 10.22 31.97 17.57
C HIS A 106 8.75 31.60 17.82
N PRO A 107 8.23 31.88 19.03
CA PRO A 107 6.92 31.37 19.45
C PRO A 107 5.75 32.09 18.78
N GLU A 108 5.98 33.22 18.12
CA GLU A 108 4.97 34.01 17.42
C GLU A 108 5.38 34.23 15.97
N VAL A 109 4.39 34.26 15.08
CA VAL A 109 4.60 34.65 13.69
C VAL A 109 4.65 36.16 13.63
N ASN A 110 5.85 36.71 13.76
CA ASN A 110 6.12 38.14 13.76
C ASN A 110 7.41 38.48 12.96
N GLY A 111 7.87 39.72 13.06
CA GLY A 111 9.09 40.18 12.38
C GLY A 111 10.35 39.37 12.71
N SER A 112 10.45 38.82 13.92
CA SER A 112 11.57 37.98 14.34
C SER A 112 11.60 36.66 13.60
N MET A 113 10.47 35.94 13.54
CA MET A 113 10.35 34.70 12.76
C MET A 113 10.60 34.97 11.27
N LYS A 114 10.03 36.06 10.73
CA LYS A 114 10.25 36.48 9.34
C LYS A 114 11.72 36.69 9.03
N GLN A 115 12.45 37.38 9.91
CA GLN A 115 13.88 37.63 9.72
C GLN A 115 14.69 36.33 9.77
N CYS A 116 14.38 35.43 10.71
CA CYS A 116 14.99 34.10 10.77
C CYS A 116 14.86 33.34 9.44
N ILE A 117 13.63 33.29 8.87
CA ILE A 117 13.36 32.60 7.60
C ILE A 117 14.03 33.32 6.42
N LYS A 118 14.01 34.66 6.43
CA LYS A 118 14.57 35.49 5.35
C LYS A 118 16.06 35.24 5.14
N VAL A 119 16.84 35.05 6.21
CA VAL A 119 18.29 34.79 6.12
C VAL A 119 18.59 33.57 5.24
N TRP A 120 17.78 32.51 5.30
CA TRP A 120 17.98 31.31 4.46
C TRP A 120 17.52 31.48 3.01
N THR A 121 16.87 32.60 2.68
CA THR A 121 16.52 32.93 1.31
C THR A 121 17.65 33.64 0.57
N GLU A 122 18.72 34.03 1.27
CA GLU A 122 19.91 34.65 0.74
C GLU A 122 20.92 33.58 0.30
N ASP A 123 21.54 33.76 -0.87
CA ASP A 123 22.41 32.73 -1.46
C ASP A 123 23.73 32.51 -0.70
N SER A 124 24.10 33.45 0.17
CA SER A 124 25.33 33.42 0.97
C SER A 124 25.25 32.53 2.20
N VAL A 125 24.07 32.03 2.57
CA VAL A 125 23.86 31.23 3.79
C VAL A 125 23.40 29.83 3.41
N ALA A 126 24.04 28.82 4.02
CA ALA A 126 23.59 27.44 3.89
C ALA A 126 22.16 27.32 4.48
N LYS A 127 21.22 26.90 3.64
CA LYS A 127 19.83 26.68 4.04
C LYS A 127 19.63 25.28 4.63
N PRO A 128 18.72 25.11 5.59
CA PRO A 128 18.35 23.80 6.08
C PRO A 128 17.77 22.94 4.95
N HIS A 129 18.07 21.64 4.98
CA HIS A 129 17.50 20.65 4.08
C HIS A 129 16.03 20.40 4.39
N VAL A 130 15.67 20.47 5.67
CA VAL A 130 14.30 20.30 6.17
C VAL A 130 13.97 21.44 7.13
N ILE A 131 12.82 22.06 6.95
CA ILE A 131 12.30 23.14 7.80
C ILE A 131 10.94 22.72 8.34
N VAL A 132 10.79 22.66 9.66
CA VAL A 132 9.54 22.34 10.34
C VAL A 132 9.14 23.56 11.18
N ALA A 133 8.10 24.27 10.76
CA ALA A 133 7.69 25.52 11.39
C ALA A 133 6.24 25.45 11.91
N GLY A 134 5.96 26.12 13.02
CA GLY A 134 4.59 26.28 13.50
C GLY A 134 4.52 27.16 14.75
N ALA A 135 3.53 28.04 14.82
CA ALA A 135 3.33 28.93 15.96
C ALA A 135 1.91 29.51 15.92
N ALA A 136 1.23 29.52 17.07
CA ALA A 136 0.03 30.33 17.28
C ALA A 136 -0.31 30.51 18.76
N THR A 137 -0.06 29.47 19.57
CA THR A 137 -0.53 29.41 20.96
C THR A 137 -0.04 30.59 21.80
N TRP A 138 1.18 31.06 21.55
CA TRP A 138 1.74 32.24 22.21
C TRP A 138 1.06 33.54 21.80
N SER A 139 0.76 33.72 20.51
CA SER A 139 0.01 34.90 20.05
C SER A 139 -1.40 34.93 20.63
N ILE A 140 -2.06 33.77 20.72
CA ILE A 140 -3.35 33.64 21.41
C ILE A 140 -3.21 34.01 22.90
N LYS A 141 -2.19 33.47 23.57
CA LYS A 141 -1.97 33.70 25.01
C LYS A 141 -1.65 35.16 25.34
N ILE A 142 -0.66 35.74 24.68
CA ILE A 142 -0.14 37.09 24.97
C ILE A 142 -1.20 38.15 24.66
N HIS A 143 -1.99 37.93 23.61
CA HIS A 143 -3.01 38.87 23.18
C HIS A 143 -4.43 38.47 23.59
N ASN A 144 -4.55 37.64 24.64
CA ASN A 144 -5.81 37.25 25.26
C ASN A 144 -6.89 36.73 24.29
N GLY A 145 -6.48 35.99 23.25
CA GLY A 145 -7.38 35.44 22.25
C GLY A 145 -8.12 36.47 21.37
N SER A 146 -7.63 37.71 21.31
CA SER A 146 -8.26 38.81 20.57
C SER A 146 -8.34 38.56 19.05
N ASN A 147 -9.37 39.12 18.42
CA ASN A 147 -9.58 39.03 16.97
C ASN A 147 -8.59 39.93 16.21
N GLU A 148 -8.12 40.99 16.86
CA GLU A 148 -7.06 41.86 16.38
C GLU A 148 -5.76 41.07 16.22
N ALA A 149 -5.40 40.24 17.21
CA ALA A 149 -4.22 39.39 17.13
C ALA A 149 -4.32 38.34 16.01
N LEU A 150 -5.50 37.74 15.81
CA LEU A 150 -5.73 36.85 14.67
C LEU A 150 -5.58 37.58 13.33
N SER A 151 -6.02 38.84 13.24
CA SER A 151 -5.84 39.66 12.04
C SER A 151 -4.37 40.00 11.79
N GLN A 152 -3.60 40.31 12.84
CA GLN A 152 -2.15 40.49 12.77
C GLN A 152 -1.44 39.21 12.34
N TYR A 153 -1.84 38.07 12.90
CA TYR A 153 -1.31 36.76 12.52
C TYR A 153 -1.53 36.47 11.03
N LYS A 154 -2.72 36.74 10.48
CA LYS A 154 -3.01 36.63 9.03
C LYS A 154 -2.07 37.48 8.19
N MET A 155 -1.84 38.74 8.57
CA MET A 155 -0.91 39.63 7.86
C MET A 155 0.53 39.12 7.93
N ASN A 156 0.96 38.65 9.10
CA ASN A 156 2.32 38.17 9.31
C ASN A 156 2.58 36.86 8.54
N ILE A 157 1.67 35.89 8.58
CA ILE A 157 1.71 34.66 7.77
C ILE A 157 1.79 35.00 6.29
N THR A 158 0.93 35.91 5.80
CA THR A 158 0.95 36.37 4.41
C THR A 158 2.32 36.93 4.02
N SER A 159 2.98 37.63 4.95
CA SER A 159 4.29 38.22 4.70
C SER A 159 5.45 37.22 4.67
N ILE A 160 5.32 36.04 5.29
CA ILE A 160 6.34 34.97 5.27
C ILE A 160 6.07 33.91 4.22
N ALA A 161 4.81 33.74 3.77
CA ALA A 161 4.41 32.80 2.73
C ALA A 161 5.33 32.78 1.48
N PRO A 162 5.67 33.93 0.85
CA PRO A 162 6.56 33.91 -0.31
C PRO A 162 7.99 33.48 0.01
N LEU A 163 8.48 33.70 1.25
CA LEU A 163 9.79 33.24 1.69
C LEU A 163 9.81 31.72 1.85
N LEU A 164 8.76 31.17 2.47
CA LEU A 164 8.58 29.72 2.63
C LEU A 164 8.46 29.02 1.27
N GLU A 165 7.70 29.58 0.33
CA GLU A 165 7.61 29.06 -1.05
C GLU A 165 8.95 29.10 -1.77
N LYS A 166 9.75 30.16 -1.60
CA LYS A 166 11.10 30.23 -2.17
C LYS A 166 12.00 29.11 -1.62
N LEU A 167 11.94 28.86 -0.32
CA LEU A 167 12.71 27.78 0.33
C LEU A 167 12.22 26.40 -0.12
N ALA A 168 10.91 26.22 -0.25
CA ALA A 168 10.28 24.95 -0.61
C ALA A 168 10.66 24.43 -2.01
N LYS A 169 11.28 25.27 -2.86
CA LYS A 169 11.86 24.84 -4.14
C LYS A 169 13.09 23.94 -3.98
N THR A 170 13.79 24.04 -2.85
CA THR A 170 15.08 23.37 -2.62
C THR A 170 15.17 22.64 -1.28
N SER A 171 14.33 23.01 -0.32
CA SER A 171 14.25 22.43 1.02
C SER A 171 12.86 21.81 1.20
N ASP A 172 12.76 20.77 2.00
CA ASP A 172 11.45 20.26 2.42
C ASP A 172 10.88 21.16 3.53
N VAL A 173 9.79 21.88 3.25
CA VAL A 173 9.18 22.84 4.19
C VAL A 173 7.83 22.31 4.69
N TYR A 174 7.71 22.17 6.00
CA TYR A 174 6.51 21.70 6.69
C TYR A 174 5.96 22.79 7.61
N TRP A 175 4.67 23.08 7.49
CA TRP A 175 3.95 23.90 8.45
C TRP A 175 3.08 23.02 9.36
N VAL A 176 3.40 22.98 10.64
CA VAL A 176 2.71 22.16 11.65
C VAL A 176 1.47 22.89 12.13
N LEU A 177 0.31 22.26 11.92
CA LEU A 177 -0.94 22.78 12.47
C LEU A 177 -0.92 22.66 13.99
N GLN A 178 -1.59 23.60 14.62
CA GLN A 178 -1.68 23.68 16.07
C GLN A 178 -2.70 22.62 16.52
N ASP A 179 -2.27 21.66 17.31
CA ASP A 179 -3.16 20.61 17.77
C ASP A 179 -4.18 21.14 18.81
N PRO A 180 -5.31 20.46 19.05
CA PRO A 180 -6.25 20.87 20.10
C PRO A 180 -5.61 20.93 21.49
N VAL A 181 -6.33 21.57 22.40
CA VAL A 181 -6.03 21.66 23.83
C VAL A 181 -7.15 21.04 24.65
N TYR A 182 -6.81 20.48 25.81
CA TYR A 182 -7.81 20.07 26.79
C TYR A 182 -8.11 21.26 27.71
N GLU A 183 -9.14 22.02 27.35
CA GLU A 183 -9.44 23.34 27.92
C GLU A 183 -9.64 23.30 29.44
N ASP A 184 -10.29 22.26 29.96
CA ASP A 184 -10.57 22.10 31.39
C ASP A 184 -9.30 21.99 32.26
N LEU A 185 -8.19 21.50 31.67
CA LEU A 185 -6.92 21.30 32.37
C LEU A 185 -5.96 22.48 32.20
N LEU A 186 -6.31 23.48 31.38
CA LEU A 186 -5.48 24.66 31.20
C LEU A 186 -5.45 25.50 32.47
N SER A 187 -4.25 25.95 32.83
CA SER A 187 -4.06 26.92 33.90
C SER A 187 -4.74 28.26 33.58
N GLU A 188 -5.10 29.04 34.60
CA GLU A 188 -5.79 30.35 34.42
C GLU A 188 -5.09 31.27 33.41
N ASN A 189 -3.75 31.30 33.43
CA ASN A 189 -2.95 32.11 32.50
C ASN A 189 -2.89 31.57 31.05
N ARG A 190 -3.61 30.49 30.74
CA ARG A 190 -3.74 29.85 29.42
C ARG A 190 -5.19 29.67 28.97
N LYS A 191 -6.18 30.02 29.80
CA LYS A 191 -7.61 29.83 29.48
C LYS A 191 -8.10 30.57 28.24
N MET A 192 -7.39 31.61 27.80
CA MET A 192 -7.68 32.28 26.53
C MET A 192 -7.38 31.40 25.30
N ILE A 193 -6.62 30.31 25.46
CA ILE A 193 -6.31 29.35 24.41
C ILE A 193 -7.46 28.34 24.32
N THR A 194 -8.46 28.63 23.50
CA THR A 194 -9.58 27.71 23.23
C THR A 194 -9.37 26.98 21.91
N ASN A 195 -10.02 25.83 21.74
CA ASN A 195 -9.99 25.08 20.48
C ASN A 195 -10.60 25.89 19.33
N GLU A 196 -11.61 26.72 19.58
CA GLU A 196 -12.15 27.67 18.59
C GLU A 196 -11.07 28.63 18.07
N LYS A 197 -10.25 29.19 18.97
CA LYS A 197 -9.15 30.08 18.57
C LYS A 197 -8.06 29.32 17.83
N ILE A 198 -7.71 28.11 18.30
CA ILE A 198 -6.74 27.25 17.60
C ILE A 198 -7.19 26.96 16.17
N ASP A 199 -8.47 26.61 15.98
CA ASP A 199 -9.04 26.33 14.67
C ASP A 199 -9.03 27.56 13.77
N ALA A 200 -9.37 28.73 14.28
CA ALA A 200 -9.30 29.99 13.51
C ALA A 200 -7.88 30.33 13.04
N TYR A 201 -6.86 30.09 13.86
CA TYR A 201 -5.45 30.29 13.50
C TYR A 201 -4.96 29.24 12.50
N ASN A 202 -5.38 27.97 12.66
CA ASN A 202 -5.09 26.91 11.70
C ASN A 202 -5.71 27.19 10.33
N GLU A 203 -6.98 27.61 10.30
CA GLU A 203 -7.68 27.97 9.06
C GLU A 203 -6.98 29.15 8.37
N ALA A 204 -6.55 30.16 9.13
CA ALA A 204 -5.75 31.25 8.60
C ALA A 204 -4.43 30.75 7.97
N ALA A 205 -3.70 29.88 8.65
CA ALA A 205 -2.44 29.33 8.12
C ALA A 205 -2.67 28.48 6.86
N VAL A 206 -3.66 27.59 6.87
CA VAL A 206 -4.00 26.72 5.73
C VAL A 206 -4.46 27.56 4.54
N SER A 207 -5.40 28.49 4.74
CA SER A 207 -5.93 29.31 3.65
C SER A 207 -4.85 30.16 2.97
N ILE A 208 -3.84 30.62 3.70
CA ILE A 208 -2.76 31.45 3.15
C ILE A 208 -1.65 30.58 2.55
N LEU A 209 -1.12 29.61 3.30
CA LEU A 209 0.04 28.81 2.87
C LEU A 209 -0.30 27.75 1.82
N ASN A 210 -1.57 27.32 1.75
CA ASN A 210 -2.07 26.43 0.72
C ASN A 210 -2.66 27.18 -0.49
N SER A 211 -2.72 28.52 -0.46
CA SER A 211 -3.25 29.30 -1.58
C SER A 211 -2.29 29.30 -2.78
N SER A 212 -2.81 28.94 -3.95
CA SER A 212 -2.03 28.83 -5.19
C SER A 212 -1.72 30.18 -5.80
N THR A 213 -0.44 30.48 -6.07
CA THR A 213 -0.07 31.43 -7.11
C THR A 213 -0.27 30.78 -8.48
N ARG A 214 -1.46 30.95 -9.09
CA ARG A 214 -1.80 30.59 -10.49
C ARG A 214 -1.28 29.22 -10.97
N ASN A 215 -2.14 28.20 -10.87
CA ASN A 215 -2.05 26.87 -11.54
C ASN A 215 -1.01 25.86 -11.01
N SER A 216 -0.42 26.06 -9.82
CA SER A 216 0.40 25.02 -9.16
C SER A 216 0.06 24.86 -7.69
N LYS A 217 0.14 23.61 -7.20
CA LYS A 217 -0.02 23.26 -5.78
C LYS A 217 1.12 23.91 -4.98
N SER A 218 0.81 24.45 -3.80
CA SER A 218 1.80 24.99 -2.86
C SER A 218 2.90 23.96 -2.58
N ASN A 219 4.15 24.41 -2.51
CA ASN A 219 5.28 23.53 -2.19
C ASN A 219 5.47 23.41 -0.67
N VAL A 220 4.87 24.31 0.11
CA VAL A 220 4.81 24.22 1.57
C VAL A 220 3.80 23.14 1.97
N LYS A 221 4.27 22.12 2.67
CA LYS A 221 3.46 20.97 3.04
C LYS A 221 2.82 21.19 4.41
N MET A 222 1.51 21.01 4.52
CA MET A 222 0.83 21.05 5.82
C MET A 222 1.07 19.73 6.58
N PHE A 223 1.59 19.82 7.80
CA PHE A 223 1.68 18.71 8.72
C PHE A 223 0.44 18.74 9.62
N SER A 224 -0.70 18.30 9.07
CA SER A 224 -1.99 18.33 9.77
C SER A 224 -2.29 17.05 10.55
N VAL A 225 -1.51 16.00 10.32
CA VAL A 225 -1.68 14.70 11.00
C VAL A 225 -1.48 14.79 12.52
N SER A 226 -0.65 15.71 13.03
CA SER A 226 -0.50 15.91 14.48
C SER A 226 -1.81 16.34 15.14
N LYS A 227 -2.62 17.16 14.45
CA LYS A 227 -3.96 17.55 14.91
C LYS A 227 -4.87 16.34 15.10
N LEU A 228 -4.87 15.40 14.15
CA LEU A 228 -5.70 14.19 14.22
C LEU A 228 -5.26 13.28 15.37
N ILE A 229 -3.95 13.07 15.51
CA ILE A 229 -3.37 12.30 16.62
C ILE A 229 -3.77 12.92 17.97
N ALA A 230 -3.67 14.23 18.08
CA ALA A 230 -4.00 14.96 19.29
C ALA A 230 -5.49 14.94 19.60
N GLN A 231 -6.39 14.99 18.60
CA GLN A 231 -7.84 14.91 18.84
C GLN A 231 -8.24 13.65 19.62
N GLU A 232 -7.55 12.54 19.42
CA GLU A 232 -7.81 11.29 20.14
C GLU A 232 -7.02 11.17 21.46
N THR A 233 -5.93 11.92 21.63
CA THR A 233 -4.98 11.71 22.75
C THR A 233 -4.87 12.88 23.72
N ILE A 234 -5.44 14.05 23.41
CA ILE A 234 -5.27 15.29 24.20
C ILE A 234 -5.80 15.17 25.63
N MET A 235 -6.77 14.28 25.88
CA MET A 235 -7.29 13.99 27.21
C MET A 235 -6.24 13.40 28.18
N GLU A 236 -5.17 12.79 27.66
CA GLU A 236 -4.05 12.27 28.44
C GLU A 236 -2.97 13.35 28.74
N SER A 237 -3.18 14.60 28.31
CA SER A 237 -2.27 15.71 28.58
C SER A 237 -2.12 15.96 30.07
N LEU A 238 -0.91 16.35 30.51
CA LEU A 238 -0.63 16.70 31.90
C LEU A 238 -1.00 18.16 32.25
N ASP A 239 -1.04 19.05 31.26
CA ASP A 239 -1.24 20.49 31.47
C ASP A 239 -2.25 21.13 30.50
N GLY A 240 -3.00 20.29 29.80
CA GLY A 240 -4.01 20.65 28.80
C GLY A 240 -3.45 21.21 27.48
N LEU A 241 -2.16 21.52 27.41
CA LEU A 241 -1.54 22.16 26.23
C LEU A 241 -0.59 21.22 25.48
N HIS A 242 0.23 20.47 26.21
CA HIS A 242 1.27 19.64 25.63
C HIS A 242 0.79 18.20 25.44
N LEU A 243 1.16 17.60 24.31
CA LEU A 243 0.74 16.24 23.98
C LEU A 243 1.46 15.18 24.81
N PRO A 244 0.82 14.02 25.06
CA PRO A 244 1.47 12.84 25.63
C PRO A 244 2.71 12.43 24.84
N GLU A 245 3.68 11.79 25.51
CA GLU A 245 4.93 11.37 24.86
C GLU A 245 4.70 10.45 23.65
N SER A 246 3.78 9.49 23.75
CA SER A 246 3.40 8.58 22.66
C SER A 246 2.95 9.31 21.39
N SER A 247 2.14 10.37 21.52
CA SER A 247 1.66 11.19 20.42
C SER A 247 2.78 12.00 19.76
N ARG A 248 3.70 12.52 20.57
CA ARG A 248 4.88 13.25 20.09
C ARG A 248 5.86 12.34 19.36
N GLU A 249 6.12 11.15 19.91
CA GLU A 249 6.95 10.12 19.27
C GLU A 249 6.36 9.66 17.92
N THR A 250 5.03 9.50 17.86
CA THR A 250 4.34 9.16 16.61
C THR A 250 4.53 10.26 15.57
N SER A 251 4.33 11.52 15.94
CA SER A 251 4.53 12.67 15.05
C SER A 251 5.98 12.78 14.55
N ALA A 252 6.95 12.53 15.44
CA ALA A 252 8.36 12.51 15.08
C ALA A 252 8.70 11.35 14.12
N MET A 253 8.12 10.16 14.33
CA MET A 253 8.30 9.01 13.44
C MET A 253 7.68 9.26 12.06
N ILE A 254 6.55 9.96 11.98
CA ILE A 254 5.96 10.42 10.71
C ILE A 254 6.94 11.36 9.98
N LEU A 255 7.49 12.37 10.66
CA LEU A 255 8.50 13.26 10.07
C LEU A 255 9.73 12.49 9.56
N MET A 256 10.20 11.50 10.33
CA MET A 256 11.31 10.65 9.92
C MET A 256 10.99 9.88 8.63
N ASN A 257 9.80 9.27 8.53
CA ASN A 257 9.34 8.59 7.32
C ASN A 257 9.32 9.52 6.11
N VAL A 258 8.81 10.74 6.27
CA VAL A 258 8.76 11.73 5.20
C VAL A 258 10.16 12.14 4.74
N CYS A 259 11.10 12.30 5.67
CA CYS A 259 12.48 12.68 5.36
C CYS A 259 13.28 11.55 4.70
N CYS A 260 13.07 10.31 5.16
CA CYS A 260 14.00 9.20 4.92
C CYS A 260 13.52 8.12 3.98
N ASN A 261 12.20 7.90 3.82
CA ASN A 261 11.71 6.79 2.98
C ASN A 261 12.11 6.96 1.51
N LYS A 262 12.26 8.20 1.03
CA LYS A 262 12.76 8.49 -0.32
C LYS A 262 14.22 8.10 -0.56
N ILE A 263 15.00 7.98 0.53
CA ILE A 263 16.44 7.73 0.52
C ILE A 263 16.70 6.24 0.76
N LEU A 264 16.28 5.72 1.91
CA LEU A 264 16.57 4.34 2.31
C LEU A 264 15.68 3.31 1.65
N LYS A 265 14.46 3.70 1.23
CA LYS A 265 13.46 2.80 0.60
C LYS A 265 13.26 1.50 1.38
N PRO A 266 12.88 1.57 2.67
CA PRO A 266 12.71 0.40 3.52
C PRO A 266 11.65 -0.56 2.94
N VAL A 267 11.91 -1.86 2.97
CA VAL A 267 11.04 -2.89 2.37
C VAL A 267 9.67 -2.95 3.05
N ASP A 268 9.61 -2.59 4.33
CA ASP A 268 8.42 -2.66 5.18
C ASP A 268 7.63 -1.35 5.27
N GLY A 269 8.18 -0.26 4.76
CA GLY A 269 7.49 1.03 4.63
C GLY A 269 6.98 1.23 3.21
N SER A 270 5.82 1.86 3.04
CA SER A 270 5.29 2.24 1.72
C SER A 270 4.92 3.72 1.59
N CYS A 271 4.92 4.48 2.70
CA CYS A 271 4.67 5.92 2.67
C CYS A 271 5.87 6.69 2.10
N CYS A 272 5.62 7.79 1.37
CA CYS A 272 6.66 8.69 0.81
C CYS A 272 7.77 8.00 -0.01
N GLN A 273 7.52 6.82 -0.57
CA GLN A 273 8.50 6.14 -1.42
C GLN A 273 8.36 6.56 -2.89
N PRO A 274 9.48 6.77 -3.60
CA PRO A 274 9.44 7.04 -5.02
C PRO A 274 8.89 5.82 -5.77
N ARG A 275 8.19 6.11 -6.86
CA ARG A 275 7.60 5.09 -7.73
C ARG A 275 8.72 4.27 -8.37
N PRO A 276 8.77 2.93 -8.16
CA PRO A 276 9.80 2.12 -8.80
C PRO A 276 9.59 2.16 -10.33
N PRO A 277 10.65 2.33 -11.13
CA PRO A 277 10.54 2.34 -12.57
C PRO A 277 10.21 0.93 -13.09
N LEU A 278 9.41 0.87 -14.17
CA LEU A 278 9.06 -0.38 -14.85
C LEU A 278 10.31 -1.15 -15.27
N THR A 279 10.38 -2.43 -14.92
CA THR A 279 11.48 -3.31 -15.35
C THR A 279 11.33 -3.67 -16.83
N LEU A 280 12.43 -4.06 -17.47
CA LEU A 280 12.38 -4.54 -18.86
C LEU A 280 11.46 -5.77 -18.97
N ILE A 281 11.51 -6.67 -17.98
CA ILE A 281 10.63 -7.85 -17.92
C ILE A 281 9.16 -7.43 -17.85
N GLN A 282 8.81 -6.45 -17.03
CA GLN A 282 7.44 -5.91 -16.97
C GLN A 282 7.00 -5.29 -18.30
N LYS A 283 7.89 -4.56 -18.99
CA LYS A 283 7.62 -3.99 -20.32
C LYS A 283 7.40 -5.08 -21.37
N LEU A 284 8.25 -6.11 -21.38
CA LEU A 284 8.14 -7.26 -22.29
C LEU A 284 6.86 -8.05 -22.04
N ALA A 285 6.51 -8.31 -20.77
CA ALA A 285 5.27 -8.97 -20.41
C ALA A 285 4.04 -8.15 -20.83
N ALA A 286 4.06 -6.84 -20.61
CA ALA A 286 2.99 -5.94 -21.07
C ALA A 286 2.83 -6.01 -22.60
N CYS A 287 3.93 -5.91 -23.34
CA CYS A 287 3.93 -6.04 -24.80
C CYS A 287 3.34 -7.39 -25.25
N PHE A 288 3.78 -8.50 -24.65
CA PHE A 288 3.28 -9.84 -24.97
C PHE A 288 1.76 -9.97 -24.78
N PHE A 289 1.24 -9.52 -23.63
CA PHE A 289 -0.19 -9.58 -23.37
C PHE A 289 -0.99 -8.64 -24.26
N THR A 290 -0.48 -7.45 -24.57
CA THR A 290 -1.13 -6.53 -25.53
C THR A 290 -1.19 -7.14 -26.93
N LEU A 291 -0.11 -7.74 -27.41
CA LEU A 291 -0.09 -8.42 -28.71
C LEU A 291 -1.05 -9.62 -28.75
N SER A 292 -1.16 -10.38 -27.65
CA SER A 292 -2.11 -11.48 -27.53
C SER A 292 -3.56 -11.01 -27.62
N ILE A 293 -3.90 -9.89 -26.96
CA ILE A 293 -5.22 -9.25 -27.03
C ILE A 293 -5.53 -8.78 -28.46
N VAL A 294 -4.59 -8.09 -29.09
CA VAL A 294 -4.76 -7.64 -30.50
C VAL A 294 -4.94 -8.84 -31.43
N GLY A 295 -4.13 -9.89 -31.28
CA GLY A 295 -4.23 -11.11 -32.07
C GLY A 295 -5.59 -11.81 -31.91
N TYR A 296 -6.10 -11.91 -30.67
CA TYR A 296 -7.43 -12.45 -30.41
C TYR A 296 -8.55 -11.62 -31.06
N LEU A 297 -8.47 -10.29 -30.95
CA LEU A 297 -9.46 -9.39 -31.57
C LEU A 297 -9.45 -9.51 -33.10
N ILE A 298 -8.27 -9.60 -33.72
CA ILE A 298 -8.15 -9.83 -35.17
C ILE A 298 -8.78 -11.18 -35.55
N PHE A 299 -8.47 -12.25 -34.81
CA PHE A 299 -9.03 -13.58 -35.07
C PHE A 299 -10.56 -13.57 -34.94
N TYR A 300 -11.08 -12.93 -33.89
CA TYR A 300 -12.52 -12.75 -33.67
C TYR A 300 -13.20 -12.00 -34.82
N ILE A 301 -12.60 -10.89 -35.29
CA ILE A 301 -13.12 -10.11 -36.42
C ILE A 301 -13.13 -10.93 -37.71
N ILE A 302 -12.05 -11.68 -37.99
CA ILE A 302 -11.97 -12.55 -39.17
C ILE A 302 -13.07 -13.62 -39.11
N HIS A 303 -13.24 -14.27 -37.95
CA HIS A 303 -14.26 -15.29 -37.75
C HIS A 303 -15.69 -14.73 -37.89
N CYS A 304 -15.97 -13.56 -37.29
CA CYS A 304 -17.25 -12.88 -37.45
C CYS A 304 -17.53 -12.48 -38.91
N ASN A 305 -16.52 -12.01 -39.64
CA ASN A 305 -16.65 -11.66 -41.05
C ASN A 305 -16.86 -12.89 -41.94
N ALA A 306 -16.17 -14.00 -41.67
CA ALA A 306 -16.37 -15.27 -42.37
C ALA A 306 -17.78 -15.84 -42.10
N HIS A 307 -18.24 -15.78 -40.84
CA HIS A 307 -19.59 -16.19 -40.47
C HIS A 307 -20.66 -15.28 -41.12
N ARG A 308 -20.39 -13.97 -41.26
CA ARG A 308 -21.31 -13.04 -41.95
C ARG A 308 -21.37 -13.29 -43.46
N LYS A 309 -20.28 -13.75 -44.09
CA LYS A 309 -20.25 -14.18 -45.51
C LYS A 309 -20.91 -15.54 -45.74
N ASN A 310 -20.88 -16.44 -44.76
CA ASN A 310 -21.43 -17.80 -44.88
C ASN A 310 -22.89 -17.92 -44.41
N LYS A 311 -23.57 -16.83 -44.06
CA LYS A 311 -25.00 -16.87 -43.73
C LYS A 311 -25.80 -16.98 -45.03
N PRO A 312 -26.45 -18.12 -45.35
CA PRO A 312 -27.28 -18.21 -46.55
C PRO A 312 -28.50 -17.28 -46.38
N CYS A 313 -28.88 -16.56 -47.44
CA CYS A 313 -30.23 -16.00 -47.51
C CYS A 313 -31.21 -17.17 -47.47
N THR A 314 -32.00 -17.28 -46.41
CA THR A 314 -33.14 -18.19 -46.37
C THR A 314 -34.28 -17.54 -47.15
N ASP A 315 -34.52 -18.03 -48.36
CA ASP A 315 -35.79 -17.84 -49.04
C ASP A 315 -36.90 -18.55 -48.23
N LEU A 316 -38.03 -17.88 -48.07
CA LEU A 316 -39.24 -18.44 -47.49
C LEU A 316 -39.71 -19.61 -48.36
N GLU A 317 -39.59 -20.84 -47.89
CA GLU A 317 -40.63 -21.88 -47.91
C GLU A 317 -40.10 -23.22 -47.41
N SER A 318 -41.02 -24.02 -46.85
CA SER A 318 -40.87 -25.41 -46.40
C SER A 318 -40.33 -25.63 -44.99
N GLY A 319 -41.18 -26.29 -44.19
CA GLY A 319 -40.92 -26.72 -42.83
C GLY A 319 -40.06 -27.99 -42.71
N GLU A 320 -39.82 -28.29 -41.43
CA GLU A 320 -39.07 -29.42 -40.87
C GLU A 320 -37.56 -29.46 -41.12
N GLU A 321 -36.78 -28.85 -40.23
CA GLU A 321 -35.41 -29.32 -39.97
C GLU A 321 -35.03 -29.31 -38.48
N LYS A 322 -34.66 -30.49 -38.00
CA LYS A 322 -33.92 -30.75 -36.76
C LYS A 322 -32.74 -29.79 -36.65
N LYS A 323 -32.71 -28.96 -35.61
CA LYS A 323 -31.53 -28.19 -35.18
C LYS A 323 -30.43 -29.14 -34.69
N ASN A 324 -29.66 -29.70 -35.61
CA ASN A 324 -28.35 -30.25 -35.27
C ASN A 324 -27.39 -29.08 -35.03
N ILE A 325 -27.08 -28.81 -33.76
CA ILE A 325 -26.06 -27.86 -33.35
C ILE A 325 -24.71 -28.46 -33.78
N ILE A 326 -24.24 -28.13 -34.98
CA ILE A 326 -22.86 -28.39 -35.38
C ILE A 326 -21.99 -27.42 -34.56
N SER A 327 -21.37 -27.94 -33.51
CA SER A 327 -20.30 -27.26 -32.78
C SER A 327 -19.06 -27.27 -33.68
N THR A 328 -18.73 -26.13 -34.29
CA THR A 328 -17.48 -25.96 -35.02
C THR A 328 -16.30 -26.20 -34.06
N PRO A 329 -15.32 -27.05 -34.42
CA PRO A 329 -14.17 -27.32 -33.55
C PRO A 329 -13.36 -26.04 -33.37
N VAL A 330 -13.30 -25.55 -32.13
CA VAL A 330 -12.52 -24.37 -31.74
C VAL A 330 -11.04 -24.65 -32.03
N SER A 331 -10.37 -23.73 -32.72
CA SER A 331 -8.97 -23.93 -33.08
C SER A 331 -8.06 -23.87 -31.83
N PRO A 332 -7.01 -24.70 -31.71
CA PRO A 332 -6.08 -24.63 -30.58
C PRO A 332 -5.42 -23.25 -30.41
N LEU A 333 -5.23 -22.52 -31.51
CA LEU A 333 -4.70 -21.15 -31.51
C LEU A 333 -5.67 -20.15 -30.88
N GLU A 334 -6.97 -20.31 -31.11
CA GLU A 334 -8.01 -19.48 -30.50
C GLU A 334 -8.07 -19.69 -28.99
N ILE A 335 -8.02 -20.94 -28.52
CA ILE A 335 -7.96 -21.29 -27.09
C ILE A 335 -6.71 -20.69 -26.45
N LEU A 336 -5.56 -20.78 -27.13
CA LEU A 336 -4.29 -20.22 -26.66
C LEU A 336 -4.36 -18.69 -26.51
N LEU A 337 -4.81 -17.99 -27.54
CA LEU A 337 -4.95 -16.54 -27.53
C LEU A 337 -5.95 -16.07 -26.47
N GLN A 338 -7.11 -16.74 -26.37
CA GLN A 338 -8.11 -16.42 -25.35
C GLN A 338 -7.56 -16.64 -23.93
N SER A 339 -6.82 -17.72 -23.71
CA SER A 339 -6.15 -18.01 -22.43
C SER A 339 -5.14 -16.93 -22.05
N PHE A 340 -4.30 -16.48 -22.99
CA PHE A 340 -3.36 -15.39 -22.76
C PHE A 340 -4.04 -14.03 -22.55
N CYS A 341 -5.15 -13.75 -23.23
CA CYS A 341 -5.94 -12.55 -22.98
C CYS A 341 -6.48 -12.50 -21.55
N LYS A 342 -7.11 -13.59 -21.09
CA LYS A 342 -7.63 -13.70 -19.73
C LYS A 342 -6.50 -13.59 -18.70
N LEU A 343 -5.39 -14.30 -18.93
CA LEU A 343 -4.22 -14.24 -18.07
C LEU A 343 -3.63 -12.82 -18.01
N GLY A 344 -3.54 -12.13 -19.15
CA GLY A 344 -3.05 -10.75 -19.23
C GLY A 344 -3.89 -9.77 -18.41
N LEU A 345 -5.22 -9.93 -18.39
CA LEU A 345 -6.11 -9.12 -17.55
C LEU A 345 -5.90 -9.41 -16.05
N ILE A 346 -5.72 -10.67 -15.67
CA ILE A 346 -5.44 -11.07 -14.28
C ILE A 346 -4.07 -10.53 -13.84
N MET A 347 -3.05 -10.65 -14.69
CA MET A 347 -1.72 -10.12 -14.42
C MET A 347 -1.71 -8.59 -14.32
N ALA A 348 -2.50 -7.90 -15.15
CA ALA A 348 -2.69 -6.46 -15.03
C ALA A 348 -3.36 -6.08 -13.70
N TYR A 349 -4.37 -6.84 -13.27
CA TYR A 349 -5.01 -6.65 -11.97
C TYR A 349 -4.02 -6.86 -10.81
N PHE A 350 -3.27 -7.96 -10.78
CA PHE A 350 -2.24 -8.21 -9.76
C PHE A 350 -1.18 -7.11 -9.73
N TYR A 351 -0.72 -6.68 -10.91
CA TYR A 351 0.23 -5.58 -11.02
C TYR A 351 -0.33 -4.28 -10.39
N MET A 352 -1.61 -3.99 -10.56
CA MET A 352 -2.24 -2.83 -9.92
C MET A 352 -2.40 -2.98 -8.40
N CYS A 353 -2.77 -4.17 -7.92
CA CYS A 353 -2.89 -4.48 -6.49
C CYS A 353 -1.56 -4.32 -5.74
N ASP A 354 -0.46 -4.78 -6.34
CA ASP A 354 0.86 -4.67 -5.76
C ASP A 354 1.36 -3.22 -5.74
N ARG A 355 0.92 -2.41 -6.72
CA ARG A 355 1.34 -1.02 -6.87
C ARG A 355 0.81 -0.15 -5.73
N ALA A 356 1.73 0.44 -4.97
CA ALA A 356 1.47 1.14 -3.71
C ALA A 356 0.55 2.37 -3.73
N ASN A 357 0.09 2.85 -4.90
CA ASN A 357 -0.66 4.13 -5.00
C ASN A 357 -2.00 3.98 -5.74
N LEU A 358 -2.49 2.76 -5.94
CA LEU A 358 -3.78 2.54 -6.61
C LEU A 358 -4.83 2.11 -5.61
N PHE A 359 -4.47 1.16 -4.74
CA PHE A 359 -5.32 0.66 -3.68
C PHE A 359 -4.72 0.96 -2.31
N MET A 360 -5.60 1.13 -1.34
CA MET A 360 -5.20 1.41 0.03
C MET A 360 -4.59 0.16 0.67
N LYS A 361 -3.62 0.38 1.55
CA LYS A 361 -2.94 -0.68 2.30
C LYS A 361 -3.03 -0.34 3.78
N GLU A 362 -3.42 -1.30 4.60
CA GLU A 362 -3.51 -1.16 6.05
C GLU A 362 -2.67 -2.25 6.73
N ASN A 363 -2.13 -1.95 7.92
CA ASN A 363 -1.45 -2.97 8.73
C ASN A 363 -2.43 -4.03 9.22
N LYS A 364 -1.93 -5.25 9.39
CA LYS A 364 -2.68 -6.32 10.06
C LYS A 364 -2.89 -5.95 11.53
N PHE A 365 -4.14 -5.93 11.97
CA PHE A 365 -4.49 -5.73 13.36
C PHE A 365 -5.29 -6.92 13.88
N TYR A 366 -4.75 -7.59 14.90
CA TYR A 366 -5.43 -8.72 15.55
C TYR A 366 -6.34 -8.21 16.66
N THR A 367 -7.58 -8.69 16.68
CA THR A 367 -8.43 -8.60 17.88
C THR A 367 -8.99 -9.98 18.19
N HIS A 368 -9.16 -10.28 19.48
CA HIS A 368 -9.78 -11.53 19.92
C HIS A 368 -11.17 -11.69 19.30
N SER A 369 -11.96 -10.62 19.24
CA SER A 369 -13.30 -10.63 18.65
C SER A 369 -13.27 -10.96 17.15
N SER A 370 -12.41 -10.30 16.37
CA SER A 370 -12.26 -10.57 14.93
C SER A 370 -11.78 -11.99 14.64
N PHE A 371 -11.09 -12.65 15.58
CA PHE A 371 -10.63 -14.03 15.44
C PHE A 371 -11.69 -15.05 15.90
N PHE A 372 -12.23 -14.91 17.11
CA PHE A 372 -13.12 -15.90 17.71
C PHE A 372 -14.55 -15.84 17.16
N ILE A 373 -15.07 -14.66 16.79
CA ILE A 373 -16.44 -14.54 16.26
C ILE A 373 -16.61 -15.36 14.98
N PRO A 374 -15.74 -15.26 13.95
CA PRO A 374 -15.85 -16.11 12.76
C PRO A 374 -15.72 -17.60 13.07
N ILE A 375 -14.84 -17.98 14.02
CA ILE A 375 -14.67 -19.39 14.41
C ILE A 375 -15.95 -19.93 15.05
N ILE A 376 -16.54 -19.18 16.00
CA ILE A 376 -17.79 -19.55 16.65
C ILE A 376 -18.91 -19.61 15.61
N TYR A 377 -18.99 -18.65 14.70
CA TYR A 377 -19.99 -18.62 13.63
C TYR A 377 -19.88 -19.86 12.72
N ILE A 378 -18.67 -20.24 12.28
CA ILE A 378 -18.44 -21.44 11.48
C ILE A 378 -18.83 -22.71 12.27
N LEU A 379 -18.48 -22.77 13.55
CA LEU A 379 -18.79 -23.92 14.40
C LEU A 379 -20.30 -24.07 14.60
N VAL A 380 -21.01 -22.97 14.85
CA VAL A 380 -22.47 -22.91 14.95
C VAL A 380 -23.10 -23.36 13.62
N LEU A 381 -22.69 -22.81 12.48
CA LEU A 381 -23.18 -23.25 11.17
C LEU A 381 -22.91 -24.74 10.92
N GLY A 382 -21.72 -25.24 11.28
CA GLY A 382 -21.38 -26.65 11.13
C GLY A 382 -22.24 -27.58 11.99
N VAL A 383 -22.63 -27.14 13.19
CA VAL A 383 -23.53 -27.90 14.08
C VAL A 383 -24.98 -27.86 13.58
N PHE A 384 -25.47 -26.73 13.09
CA PHE A 384 -26.85 -26.57 12.62
C PHE A 384 -27.11 -27.16 11.22
N TYR A 385 -26.09 -27.28 10.37
CA TYR A 385 -26.18 -27.87 9.02
C TYR A 385 -25.56 -29.27 8.93
N ASN A 386 -25.85 -30.12 9.93
CA ASN A 386 -25.28 -31.48 10.07
C ASN A 386 -26.14 -32.60 9.43
N GLU A 387 -27.18 -32.29 8.66
CA GLU A 387 -27.98 -33.32 7.98
C GLU A 387 -27.44 -33.69 6.58
N ASN A 388 -27.67 -34.95 6.18
CA ASN A 388 -27.05 -35.69 5.07
C ASN A 388 -26.62 -34.83 3.87
N THR A 389 -25.33 -34.51 3.89
CA THR A 389 -24.60 -33.62 2.97
C THR A 389 -24.22 -34.33 1.67
N LYS A 390 -25.21 -34.71 0.86
CA LYS A 390 -24.98 -35.06 -0.55
C LYS A 390 -25.58 -34.07 -1.55
N GLU A 391 -26.39 -33.11 -1.11
CA GLU A 391 -27.06 -32.16 -2.03
C GLU A 391 -26.84 -30.66 -1.73
N PHE A 392 -26.01 -30.28 -0.74
CA PHE A 392 -25.76 -28.87 -0.38
C PHE A 392 -24.30 -28.42 -0.58
N LEU A 393 -24.07 -27.59 -1.61
CA LEU A 393 -22.77 -27.07 -2.09
C LEU A 393 -21.95 -26.18 -1.10
N PRO A 394 -22.52 -25.47 -0.12
CA PRO A 394 -21.74 -24.64 0.82
C PRO A 394 -20.97 -25.43 1.89
N VAL A 395 -21.52 -26.55 2.39
CA VAL A 395 -20.83 -27.42 3.38
C VAL A 395 -19.65 -28.17 2.73
N TYR A 396 -19.76 -28.49 1.44
CA TYR A 396 -18.64 -29.01 0.64
C TYR A 396 -17.45 -28.03 0.56
N MET A 397 -17.69 -26.72 0.61
CA MET A 397 -16.61 -25.71 0.64
C MET A 397 -15.90 -25.67 2.00
N HIS A 398 -16.60 -25.93 3.11
CA HIS A 398 -15.99 -26.08 4.43
C HIS A 398 -15.22 -27.40 4.57
N ILE A 399 -15.72 -28.48 3.97
CA ILE A 399 -14.97 -29.73 3.77
C ILE A 399 -13.67 -29.45 3.00
N ARG A 400 -13.63 -28.55 2.01
CA ARG A 400 -12.35 -28.19 1.33
C ARG A 400 -11.35 -27.46 2.21
N VAL A 401 -11.79 -26.61 3.14
CA VAL A 401 -10.88 -25.92 4.08
C VAL A 401 -10.30 -26.92 5.08
N LEU A 402 -11.11 -27.89 5.55
CA LEU A 402 -10.66 -29.02 6.37
C LEU A 402 -9.75 -29.98 5.59
N VAL A 403 -10.01 -30.18 4.29
CA VAL A 403 -9.14 -30.94 3.38
C VAL A 403 -7.83 -30.21 3.11
N ALA A 404 -7.79 -28.87 3.06
CA ALA A 404 -6.55 -28.11 2.95
C ALA A 404 -5.68 -28.22 4.22
N ALA A 405 -6.29 -28.23 5.41
CA ALA A 405 -5.60 -28.55 6.66
C ALA A 405 -5.09 -30.01 6.67
N TYR A 406 -5.87 -30.97 6.18
CA TYR A 406 -5.48 -32.38 5.99
C TYR A 406 -4.32 -32.57 4.99
N LEU A 407 -4.26 -31.76 3.92
CA LEU A 407 -3.17 -31.76 2.94
C LEU A 407 -1.86 -31.21 3.52
N PHE A 408 -1.93 -30.21 4.39
CA PHE A 408 -0.77 -29.72 5.14
C PHE A 408 -0.21 -30.81 6.09
N GLN A 409 -1.09 -31.52 6.78
CA GLN A 409 -0.73 -32.65 7.65
C GLN A 409 -0.12 -33.82 6.87
N THR A 410 -0.66 -34.12 5.67
CA THR A 410 -0.14 -35.15 4.76
C THR A 410 1.23 -34.77 4.18
N GLY A 411 1.43 -33.51 3.80
CA GLY A 411 2.74 -32.99 3.33
C GLY A 411 3.83 -33.09 4.40
N TYR A 412 3.49 -32.80 5.65
CA TYR A 412 4.38 -32.99 6.80
C TYR A 412 4.70 -34.48 7.07
N GLY A 413 3.73 -35.37 6.84
CA GLY A 413 3.92 -36.83 6.92
C GLY A 413 4.89 -37.38 5.87
N HIS A 414 4.82 -36.89 4.62
CA HIS A 414 5.77 -37.28 3.57
C HIS A 414 7.18 -36.75 3.82
N PHE A 415 7.31 -35.51 4.29
CA PHE A 415 8.60 -34.97 4.76
C PHE A 415 9.22 -35.86 5.84
N SER A 416 8.41 -36.25 6.83
CA SER A 416 8.86 -37.14 7.91
C SER A 416 9.22 -38.54 7.40
N TYR A 417 8.47 -39.09 6.44
CA TYR A 417 8.79 -40.39 5.82
C TYR A 417 10.11 -40.35 5.04
N PHE A 418 10.36 -39.32 4.22
CA PHE A 418 11.64 -39.19 3.51
C PHE A 418 12.82 -38.97 4.46
N TRP A 419 12.60 -38.20 5.53
CA TRP A 419 13.57 -37.97 6.59
C TRP A 419 13.93 -39.26 7.35
N ILE A 420 12.96 -40.16 7.55
CA ILE A 420 13.14 -41.41 8.32
C ILE A 420 13.57 -42.61 7.45
N LYS A 421 13.07 -42.72 6.21
CA LYS A 421 13.22 -43.93 5.37
C LYS A 421 14.24 -43.78 4.23
N GLY A 422 14.64 -42.56 3.87
CA GLY A 422 15.76 -42.31 2.94
C GLY A 422 15.56 -42.70 1.47
N ASP A 423 14.34 -42.92 0.99
CA ASP A 423 14.05 -43.22 -0.42
C ASP A 423 13.82 -41.94 -1.24
N PHE A 424 14.83 -41.53 -2.02
CA PHE A 424 14.89 -40.25 -2.77
C PHE A 424 14.90 -40.41 -4.30
N GLY A 425 14.29 -41.47 -4.84
CA GLY A 425 14.32 -41.73 -6.29
C GLY A 425 13.76 -40.57 -7.16
N ILE A 426 14.55 -40.11 -8.15
CA ILE A 426 14.20 -39.04 -9.12
C ILE A 426 12.86 -39.29 -9.82
N HIS A 427 12.53 -40.55 -10.09
CA HIS A 427 11.24 -40.97 -10.66
C HIS A 427 10.05 -40.54 -9.76
N ARG A 428 10.17 -40.66 -8.44
CA ARG A 428 9.12 -40.30 -7.47
C ARG A 428 9.00 -38.79 -7.26
N VAL A 429 10.13 -38.08 -7.27
CA VAL A 429 10.18 -36.61 -7.17
C VAL A 429 9.54 -35.94 -8.39
N CYS A 430 9.80 -36.44 -9.59
CA CYS A 430 9.16 -35.95 -10.82
C CYS A 430 7.66 -36.29 -10.92
N GLN A 431 7.22 -37.41 -10.31
CA GLN A 431 5.79 -37.75 -10.18
C GLN A 431 5.03 -36.77 -9.28
N THR A 432 5.67 -36.24 -8.23
CA THR A 432 5.03 -35.28 -7.30
C THR A 432 4.92 -33.86 -7.86
N TYR A 433 5.82 -33.44 -8.75
CA TYR A 433 5.96 -32.02 -9.12
C TYR A 433 5.57 -31.63 -10.56
N SER A 434 5.46 -32.52 -11.56
CA SER A 434 5.52 -32.00 -12.94
C SER A 434 4.70 -32.58 -14.10
N ILE A 435 3.92 -33.67 -14.05
CA ILE A 435 3.40 -34.25 -15.34
C ILE A 435 1.92 -34.72 -15.36
N TRP A 436 1.17 -34.70 -14.26
CA TRP A 436 0.06 -35.67 -14.09
C TRP A 436 -1.36 -35.22 -14.48
N ALA A 437 -1.56 -34.89 -15.76
CA ALA A 437 -2.89 -34.92 -16.40
C ALA A 437 -3.00 -36.00 -17.50
N SER A 438 -1.88 -36.61 -17.91
CA SER A 438 -1.84 -37.53 -19.06
C SER A 438 -2.42 -38.93 -18.79
N SER A 439 -2.67 -39.27 -17.52
CA SER A 439 -3.18 -40.60 -17.12
C SER A 439 -4.63 -40.61 -16.65
N CYS A 440 -5.31 -39.45 -16.60
CA CYS A 440 -6.69 -39.36 -16.15
C CYS A 440 -7.65 -39.42 -17.33
N LYS A 441 -8.67 -40.29 -17.27
CA LYS A 441 -9.64 -40.46 -18.35
C LYS A 441 -10.69 -39.32 -18.36
N ASN A 442 -10.95 -38.69 -17.23
CA ASN A 442 -11.98 -37.66 -17.07
C ASN A 442 -11.74 -36.72 -15.87
N LYS A 443 -12.39 -35.54 -15.91
CA LYS A 443 -12.15 -34.38 -15.03
C LYS A 443 -12.46 -34.63 -13.54
N ALA A 444 -13.41 -35.51 -13.23
CA ALA A 444 -13.78 -35.84 -11.85
C ALA A 444 -12.68 -36.65 -11.16
N GLU A 445 -12.12 -37.64 -11.84
CA GLU A 445 -11.06 -38.53 -11.34
C GLU A 445 -9.73 -37.78 -11.13
N CYS A 446 -9.41 -36.82 -12.00
CA CYS A 446 -8.21 -35.99 -11.87
C CYS A 446 -8.27 -35.02 -10.67
N ASN A 447 -9.46 -34.49 -10.36
CA ASN A 447 -9.69 -33.59 -9.24
C ASN A 447 -9.68 -34.32 -7.88
N GLU A 448 -9.99 -35.61 -7.86
CA GLU A 448 -9.84 -36.47 -6.68
C GLU A 448 -8.37 -36.84 -6.42
N LEU A 449 -7.57 -37.05 -7.48
CA LEU A 449 -6.20 -37.56 -7.36
C LEU A 449 -5.12 -36.47 -7.13
N HIS A 450 -5.32 -35.22 -7.57
CA HIS A 450 -4.26 -34.19 -7.58
C HIS A 450 -4.67 -32.82 -7.01
N PRO A 451 -4.83 -32.68 -5.68
CA PRO A 451 -5.22 -31.42 -5.04
C PRO A 451 -4.15 -30.31 -5.12
N SER A 452 -2.88 -30.63 -5.36
CA SER A 452 -1.72 -29.75 -5.13
C SER A 452 -1.53 -28.62 -6.14
N VAL A 453 -1.95 -28.77 -7.41
CA VAL A 453 -1.84 -27.71 -8.44
C VAL A 453 -2.77 -26.53 -8.15
N SER A 454 -3.95 -26.81 -7.59
CA SER A 454 -4.89 -25.79 -7.14
C SER A 454 -4.34 -24.98 -5.96
N VAL A 455 -3.50 -25.59 -5.11
CA VAL A 455 -2.98 -24.93 -3.89
C VAL A 455 -2.00 -23.80 -4.22
N ILE A 456 -1.08 -24.00 -5.17
CA ILE A 456 -0.11 -22.96 -5.56
C ILE A 456 -0.82 -21.75 -6.18
N GLN A 457 -1.82 -21.99 -7.01
CA GLN A 457 -2.61 -20.92 -7.64
C GLN A 457 -3.40 -20.12 -6.61
N LEU A 458 -4.04 -20.80 -5.65
CA LEU A 458 -4.76 -20.15 -4.55
C LEU A 458 -3.80 -19.35 -3.65
N PHE A 459 -2.61 -19.87 -3.40
CA PHE A 459 -1.58 -19.18 -2.62
C PHE A 459 -1.12 -17.89 -3.30
N ILE A 460 -0.81 -17.92 -4.60
CA ILE A 460 -0.43 -16.70 -5.36
C ILE A 460 -1.58 -15.69 -5.38
N CYS A 461 -2.82 -16.13 -5.61
CA CYS A 461 -3.99 -15.25 -5.56
C CYS A 461 -4.16 -14.61 -4.18
N GLN A 462 -3.93 -15.34 -3.09
CA GLN A 462 -4.01 -14.78 -1.74
C GLN A 462 -3.00 -13.64 -1.54
N TYR A 463 -1.79 -13.76 -2.07
CA TYR A 463 -0.75 -12.74 -1.95
C TYR A 463 -1.12 -11.43 -2.64
N HIS A 464 -1.78 -11.49 -3.80
CA HIS A 464 -2.09 -10.30 -4.60
C HIS A 464 -3.48 -9.72 -4.37
N ILE A 465 -4.44 -10.53 -3.87
CA ILE A 465 -5.84 -10.10 -3.73
C ILE A 465 -6.21 -9.74 -2.29
N TRP A 466 -5.66 -10.46 -1.30
CA TRP A 466 -5.95 -10.21 0.11
C TRP A 466 -4.81 -9.50 0.83
N LEU A 467 -3.57 -9.87 0.50
CA LEU A 467 -2.40 -9.32 1.16
C LEU A 467 -1.84 -8.14 0.37
N ALA A 468 -1.09 -7.30 1.07
CA ALA A 468 -0.34 -6.21 0.46
C ALA A 468 1.02 -6.06 1.14
N ALA A 469 1.94 -5.40 0.44
CA ALA A 469 3.27 -5.04 0.95
C ALA A 469 4.01 -6.24 1.58
N ASP A 470 4.31 -7.23 0.74
CA ASP A 470 5.04 -8.44 1.11
C ASP A 470 4.44 -9.15 2.32
N THR A 471 3.12 -9.32 2.31
CA THR A 471 2.31 -9.97 3.35
C THR A 471 2.20 -9.23 4.68
N ARG A 472 2.73 -8.02 4.81
CA ARG A 472 2.68 -7.27 6.07
C ARG A 472 1.35 -6.53 6.27
N GLY A 473 0.69 -6.18 5.17
CA GLY A 473 -0.59 -5.49 5.16
C GLY A 473 -1.72 -6.28 4.52
N VAL A 474 -2.91 -5.69 4.58
CA VAL A 474 -4.12 -6.14 3.90
C VAL A 474 -4.44 -5.14 2.79
N LEU A 475 -4.88 -5.67 1.63
CA LEU A 475 -5.35 -4.84 0.52
C LEU A 475 -6.76 -4.30 0.82
N VAL A 476 -6.92 -2.98 0.69
CA VAL A 476 -8.19 -2.29 0.91
C VAL A 476 -8.68 -1.70 -0.41
N LEU A 477 -9.64 -2.40 -1.02
CA LEU A 477 -10.36 -2.00 -2.23
C LEU A 477 -11.49 -1.01 -1.91
N ILE A 478 -12.15 -1.18 -0.76
CA ILE A 478 -13.25 -0.33 -0.30
C ILE A 478 -12.90 0.25 1.08
N PRO A 479 -12.49 1.53 1.15
CA PRO A 479 -12.17 2.16 2.43
C PRO A 479 -13.39 2.37 3.30
N GLY A 480 -13.18 2.39 4.62
CA GLY A 480 -14.21 2.69 5.62
C GLY A 480 -15.15 1.54 5.98
N ASN A 481 -15.20 0.45 5.20
CA ASN A 481 -16.02 -0.72 5.51
C ASN A 481 -15.24 -2.05 5.34
N PRO A 482 -14.64 -2.57 6.44
CA PRO A 482 -13.84 -3.79 6.40
C PRO A 482 -14.60 -5.04 5.97
N MET A 483 -15.88 -5.17 6.36
CA MET A 483 -16.70 -6.34 6.01
C MET A 483 -17.02 -6.36 4.52
N LEU A 484 -17.40 -5.20 3.96
CA LEU A 484 -17.63 -5.07 2.53
C LEU A 484 -16.32 -5.30 1.73
N ASN A 485 -15.18 -4.81 2.24
CA ASN A 485 -13.88 -5.07 1.63
C ASN A 485 -13.55 -6.58 1.58
N ILE A 486 -13.76 -7.32 2.68
CA ILE A 486 -13.55 -8.77 2.72
C ILE A 486 -14.50 -9.49 1.76
N MET A 487 -15.78 -9.13 1.72
CA MET A 487 -16.75 -9.73 0.80
C MET A 487 -16.35 -9.54 -0.66
N VAL A 488 -16.02 -8.31 -1.06
CA VAL A 488 -15.66 -7.99 -2.45
C VAL A 488 -14.33 -8.62 -2.83
N SER A 489 -13.30 -8.51 -1.99
CA SER A 489 -11.99 -9.13 -2.28
C SER A 489 -12.07 -10.66 -2.34
N THR A 490 -12.88 -11.29 -1.48
CA THR A 490 -13.13 -12.75 -1.52
C THR A 490 -13.88 -13.17 -2.78
N PHE A 491 -14.88 -12.39 -3.22
CA PHE A 491 -15.57 -12.65 -4.47
C PHE A 491 -14.60 -12.59 -5.67
N ILE A 492 -13.77 -11.54 -5.74
CA ILE A 492 -12.73 -11.39 -6.77
C ILE A 492 -11.76 -12.57 -6.73
N PHE A 493 -11.32 -12.97 -5.53
CA PHE A 493 -10.43 -14.11 -5.33
C PHE A 493 -11.03 -15.39 -5.92
N VAL A 494 -12.29 -15.71 -5.64
CA VAL A 494 -12.96 -16.91 -6.15
C VAL A 494 -13.06 -16.87 -7.68
N CYS A 495 -13.45 -15.73 -8.26
CA CYS A 495 -13.52 -15.57 -9.71
C CYS A 495 -12.16 -15.73 -10.39
N VAL A 496 -11.13 -15.05 -9.87
CA VAL A 496 -9.77 -15.10 -10.42
C VAL A 496 -9.19 -16.50 -10.29
N ALA A 497 -9.33 -17.15 -9.12
CA ALA A 497 -8.85 -18.51 -8.93
C ALA A 497 -9.53 -19.51 -9.88
N HIS A 498 -10.83 -19.34 -10.13
CA HIS A 498 -11.54 -20.16 -11.10
C HIS A 498 -11.01 -19.97 -12.53
N GLU A 499 -10.82 -18.73 -12.96
CA GLU A 499 -10.28 -18.42 -14.29
C GLU A 499 -8.84 -18.91 -14.45
N ILE A 500 -7.96 -18.73 -13.45
CA ILE A 500 -6.58 -19.26 -13.49
C ILE A 500 -6.59 -20.77 -13.61
N SER A 501 -7.47 -21.48 -12.91
CA SER A 501 -7.60 -22.93 -13.00
C SER A 501 -8.02 -23.37 -14.42
N GLN A 502 -8.99 -22.69 -15.04
CA GLN A 502 -9.37 -22.95 -16.44
C GLN A 502 -8.20 -22.70 -17.40
N ILE A 503 -7.57 -21.52 -17.33
CA ILE A 503 -6.43 -21.15 -18.17
C ILE A 503 -5.29 -22.16 -18.05
N THR A 504 -4.98 -22.58 -16.82
CA THR A 504 -3.89 -23.55 -16.58
C THR A 504 -4.20 -24.89 -17.24
N ASN A 505 -5.45 -25.35 -17.17
CA ASN A 505 -5.88 -26.59 -17.80
C ASN A 505 -5.79 -26.50 -19.33
N ASP A 506 -6.28 -25.41 -19.93
CA ASP A 506 -6.24 -25.19 -21.37
C ASP A 506 -4.79 -25.14 -21.88
N LEU A 507 -3.92 -24.40 -21.19
CA LEU A 507 -2.50 -24.30 -21.54
C LEU A 507 -1.77 -25.63 -21.32
N ALA A 508 -2.06 -26.37 -20.26
CA ALA A 508 -1.43 -27.66 -19.99
C ALA A 508 -1.70 -28.66 -21.12
N GLN A 509 -2.93 -28.72 -21.63
CA GLN A 509 -3.29 -29.60 -22.75
C GLN A 509 -2.56 -29.25 -24.05
N ILE A 510 -2.24 -27.96 -24.26
CA ILE A 510 -1.53 -27.49 -25.45
C ILE A 510 -0.01 -27.68 -25.31
N ILE A 511 0.54 -27.39 -24.12
CA ILE A 511 1.97 -27.36 -23.85
C ILE A 511 2.54 -28.75 -23.61
N ILE A 512 1.79 -29.66 -22.98
CA ILE A 512 2.23 -31.00 -22.58
C ILE A 512 1.80 -32.02 -23.65
N PRO A 513 2.69 -32.41 -24.59
CA PRO A 513 2.39 -33.45 -25.55
C PRO A 513 2.36 -34.83 -24.86
N LYS A 514 1.63 -35.78 -25.45
CA LYS A 514 1.58 -37.17 -24.97
C LYS A 514 2.90 -37.93 -25.17
N ASP A 515 3.77 -37.45 -26.07
CA ASP A 515 5.06 -38.06 -26.38
C ASP A 515 6.19 -37.49 -25.50
N ASN A 516 6.95 -38.39 -24.85
CA ASN A 516 8.00 -38.04 -23.89
C ASN A 516 9.17 -37.28 -24.54
N SER A 517 9.52 -37.60 -25.79
CA SER A 517 10.61 -36.91 -26.51
C SER A 517 10.23 -35.46 -26.84
N SER A 518 8.99 -35.27 -27.31
CA SER A 518 8.41 -33.96 -27.56
C SER A 518 8.24 -33.15 -26.27
N LEU A 519 7.88 -33.80 -25.16
CA LEU A 519 7.76 -33.17 -23.85
C LEU A 519 9.12 -32.65 -23.36
N LEU A 520 10.17 -33.47 -23.42
CA LEU A 520 11.51 -33.09 -22.97
C LEU A 520 12.06 -31.90 -23.78
N LYS A 521 11.86 -31.90 -25.10
CA LYS A 521 12.26 -30.77 -25.96
C LYS A 521 11.55 -29.47 -25.57
N ARG A 522 10.23 -29.52 -25.34
CA ARG A 522 9.45 -28.33 -24.92
C ARG A 522 9.86 -27.84 -23.54
N LEU A 523 10.08 -28.73 -22.59
CA LEU A 523 10.57 -28.38 -21.26
C LEU A 523 11.97 -27.76 -21.31
N ALA A 524 12.87 -28.27 -22.15
CA ALA A 524 14.19 -27.69 -22.36
C ALA A 524 14.11 -26.27 -22.95
N CYS A 525 13.22 -26.04 -23.93
CA CYS A 525 12.99 -24.70 -24.48
C CYS A 525 12.43 -23.73 -23.43
N ILE A 526 11.46 -24.17 -22.63
CA ILE A 526 10.88 -23.37 -21.54
C ILE A 526 11.95 -23.03 -20.49
N ALA A 527 12.75 -24.02 -20.08
CA ALA A 527 13.85 -23.82 -19.14
C ALA A 527 14.88 -22.83 -19.69
N ALA A 528 15.28 -22.95 -20.96
CA ALA A 528 16.19 -22.03 -21.61
C ALA A 528 15.63 -20.60 -21.66
N PHE A 529 14.35 -20.45 -21.97
CA PHE A 529 13.66 -19.15 -21.97
C PHE A 529 13.69 -18.49 -20.59
N PHE A 530 13.31 -19.22 -19.53
CA PHE A 530 13.34 -18.68 -18.16
C PHE A 530 14.77 -18.41 -17.67
N CYS A 531 15.75 -19.23 -18.05
CA CYS A 531 17.16 -18.94 -17.77
C CYS A 531 17.60 -17.62 -18.43
N GLY A 532 17.20 -17.38 -19.69
CA GLY A 532 17.46 -16.12 -20.38
C GLY A 532 16.82 -14.92 -19.67
N LEU A 533 15.58 -15.04 -19.20
CA LEU A 533 14.91 -14.00 -18.42
C LEU A 533 15.61 -13.73 -17.08
N LEU A 534 16.09 -14.77 -16.39
CA LEU A 534 16.84 -14.62 -15.14
C LEU A 534 18.16 -13.88 -15.36
N ILE A 535 18.89 -14.22 -16.42
CA ILE A 535 20.13 -13.52 -16.81
C ILE A 535 19.81 -12.04 -17.12
N LEU A 536 18.76 -11.78 -17.89
CA LEU A 536 18.32 -10.42 -18.21
C LEU A 536 17.96 -9.62 -16.95
N SER A 537 17.25 -10.25 -16.01
CA SER A 537 16.93 -9.64 -14.71
C SER A 537 18.19 -9.29 -13.92
N SER A 538 19.16 -10.21 -13.86
CA SER A 538 20.42 -10.00 -13.13
C SER A 538 21.25 -8.86 -13.72
N ILE A 539 21.31 -8.76 -15.06
CA ILE A 539 21.99 -7.65 -15.76
C ILE A 539 21.28 -6.33 -15.43
N GLN A 540 19.95 -6.32 -15.46
CA GLN A 540 19.18 -5.11 -15.17
C GLN A 540 19.35 -4.64 -13.72
N ASP A 541 19.44 -5.57 -12.77
CA ASP A 541 19.62 -5.25 -11.35
C ASP A 541 21.00 -4.61 -11.08
N LYS A 542 22.06 -5.17 -11.71
CA LYS A 542 23.41 -4.57 -11.68
C LYS A 542 23.50 -3.17 -12.28
N SER A 543 22.59 -2.81 -13.19
CA SER A 543 22.55 -1.46 -13.78
C SER A 543 21.80 -0.42 -12.93
N ARG A 544 21.09 -0.86 -11.87
CA ARG A 544 20.27 -0.01 -10.99
C ARG A 544 20.97 0.39 -9.69
N HIS A 545 22.02 -0.34 -9.33
CA HIS A 545 22.95 -0.04 -8.24
C HIS A 545 24.19 0.62 -8.82
#